data_AF-A0A3L6GFP8-F1
#
_entry.id   AF-A0A3L6GFP8-F1
#
_cell.length_a   1.000
_cell.length_b   1.000
_cell.length_c   1.000
_cell.angle_alpha   90.00
_cell.angle_beta   90.00
_cell.angle_gamma   90.00
#
_symmetry.space_group_name_H-M   'P 1'
#
loop_
_entity.id
_entity.type
_entity.pdbx_description
1 polymer ?
#
loop_
_entity_poly.entity_id
_entity_poly.type
_entity_poly.pdbx_seq_one_letter_code
_entity_poly.pdbx_strand_id
1 'polypeptide(L)'
;MKVLRHTLQLKRYNKLSECLQREQDIINAVSLIRVAKDRMQELRSSGWSQFLEKVTLFCNKHDVHVPIMENNYVPYGRSARFAKNQTNDDHFRREVYIGVIDQISQELDSRFDEVNMELLSCMSAFNPKDSFASFDAQKLHRLADFYPKDIFGTDLLKLELQLGNFIAE
;
A
#
# COMPACT_ATOMS: atom_id res chain seq x y z
N MET A 1 -36.11 -12.76 27.52
CA MET A 1 -34.71 -12.98 27.95
C MET A 1 -33.88 -13.84 26.97
N LYS A 2 -34.39 -14.94 26.37
CA LYS A 2 -33.63 -15.74 25.37
C LYS A 2 -33.44 -15.04 24.00
N VAL A 3 -34.47 -14.34 23.50
CA VAL A 3 -34.45 -13.63 22.20
C VAL A 3 -33.46 -12.45 22.18
N LEU A 4 -33.36 -11.70 23.29
CA LEU A 4 -32.38 -10.61 23.46
C LEU A 4 -30.93 -11.12 23.52
N ARG A 5 -30.70 -12.31 24.11
CA ARG A 5 -29.37 -12.94 24.16
C ARG A 5 -28.92 -13.41 22.77
N HIS A 6 -29.84 -13.97 22.00
CA HIS A 6 -29.55 -14.46 20.65
C HIS A 6 -29.35 -13.31 19.65
N THR A 7 -30.14 -12.23 19.75
CA THR A 7 -29.92 -11.01 18.95
C THR A 7 -28.65 -10.25 19.34
N LEU A 8 -28.25 -10.26 20.62
CA LEU A 8 -26.95 -9.73 21.06
C LEU A 8 -25.76 -10.59 20.58
N GLN A 9 -25.88 -11.92 20.59
CA GLN A 9 -24.87 -12.81 20.01
C GLN A 9 -24.74 -12.61 18.50
N LEU A 10 -25.85 -12.62 17.75
CA LEU A 10 -25.85 -12.40 16.29
C LEU A 10 -25.28 -11.03 15.90
N LYS A 11 -25.60 -9.96 16.64
CA LYS A 11 -24.98 -8.65 16.42
C LYS A 11 -23.47 -8.65 16.68
N ARG A 12 -23.01 -9.42 17.68
CA ARG A 12 -21.58 -9.53 18.02
C ARG A 12 -20.84 -10.38 16.99
N TYR A 13 -21.44 -11.47 16.51
CA TYR A 13 -20.93 -12.30 15.41
C TYR A 13 -20.88 -11.56 14.08
N ASN A 14 -21.89 -10.76 13.72
CA ASN A 14 -21.85 -9.95 12.49
C ASN A 14 -20.80 -8.84 12.54
N LYS A 15 -20.66 -8.15 13.68
CA LYS A 15 -19.60 -7.14 13.86
C LYS A 15 -18.20 -7.75 13.88
N LEU A 16 -18.04 -8.91 14.53
CA LEU A 16 -16.81 -9.69 14.43
C LEU A 16 -16.56 -10.05 12.97
N SER A 17 -17.54 -10.66 12.29
CA SER A 17 -17.43 -11.07 10.88
C SER A 17 -17.08 -9.91 9.94
N GLU A 18 -17.60 -8.70 10.15
CA GLU A 18 -17.23 -7.50 9.38
C GLU A 18 -15.80 -7.01 9.70
N CYS A 19 -15.40 -7.01 10.98
CA CYS A 19 -14.02 -6.69 11.38
C CYS A 19 -13.03 -7.72 10.81
N LEU A 20 -13.38 -9.00 10.92
CA LEU A 20 -12.65 -10.15 10.42
C LEU A 20 -12.57 -10.15 8.88
N GLN A 21 -13.62 -9.73 8.17
CA GLN A 21 -13.59 -9.52 6.71
C GLN A 21 -12.64 -8.40 6.30
N ARG A 22 -12.48 -7.34 7.10
CA ARG A 22 -11.49 -6.28 6.85
C ARG A 22 -10.06 -6.74 7.15
N GLU A 23 -9.88 -7.66 8.10
CA GLU A 23 -8.58 -8.31 8.41
C GLU A 23 -8.18 -9.38 7.38
N GLN A 24 -9.16 -10.00 6.71
CA GLN A 24 -8.97 -11.01 5.68
C GLN A 24 -8.06 -10.55 4.52
N ASP A 25 -7.98 -9.24 4.28
CA ASP A 25 -7.25 -8.63 3.18
C ASP A 25 -5.84 -8.14 3.56
N ILE A 26 -5.37 -8.33 4.80
CA ILE A 26 -4.04 -7.83 5.20
C ILE A 26 -2.92 -8.53 4.40
N ILE A 27 -3.00 -9.84 4.18
CA ILE A 27 -2.03 -10.59 3.37
C ILE A 27 -2.04 -10.09 1.92
N ASN A 28 -3.22 -9.88 1.37
CA ASN A 28 -3.40 -9.34 0.02
C ASN A 28 -2.84 -7.92 -0.06
N ALA A 29 -3.07 -7.08 0.95
CA ALA A 29 -2.60 -5.72 1.02
C ALA A 29 -1.07 -5.64 1.06
N VAL A 30 -0.40 -6.45 1.89
CA VAL A 30 1.08 -6.51 1.96
C VAL A 30 1.68 -6.90 0.60
N SER A 31 1.09 -7.89 -0.08
CA SER A 31 1.50 -8.27 -1.43
C SER A 31 1.30 -7.13 -2.44
N LEU A 32 0.14 -6.46 -2.41
CA LEU A 32 -0.19 -5.34 -3.28
C LEU A 32 0.74 -4.14 -3.07
N ILE A 33 1.15 -3.87 -1.83
CA ILE A 33 2.11 -2.80 -1.50
C ILE A 33 3.47 -3.10 -2.16
N ARG A 34 3.97 -4.34 -2.05
CA ARG A 34 5.23 -4.74 -2.73
C ARG A 34 5.13 -4.56 -4.24
N VAL A 35 4.06 -5.09 -4.85
CA VAL A 35 3.80 -4.93 -6.28
C VAL A 35 3.69 -3.45 -6.68
N ALA A 36 3.08 -2.61 -5.84
CA ALA A 36 2.99 -1.18 -6.11
C ALA A 36 4.37 -0.51 -6.08
N LYS A 37 5.23 -0.84 -5.10
CA LYS A 37 6.61 -0.34 -5.03
C LYS A 37 7.42 -0.77 -6.25
N ASP A 38 7.34 -2.05 -6.63
CA ASP A 38 8.04 -2.58 -7.81
C ASP A 38 7.59 -1.87 -9.08
N ARG A 39 6.27 -1.67 -9.26
CA ARG A 39 5.71 -0.92 -10.38
C ARG A 39 6.18 0.52 -10.44
N MET A 40 6.34 1.20 -9.31
CA MET A 40 6.89 2.57 -9.30
C MET A 40 8.34 2.60 -9.81
N GLN A 41 9.14 1.59 -9.45
CA GLN A 41 10.51 1.45 -9.98
C GLN A 41 10.55 1.13 -11.47
N GLU A 42 9.65 0.28 -11.96
CA GLU A 42 9.50 0.00 -13.39
C GLU A 42 9.08 1.25 -14.17
N LEU A 43 8.07 1.97 -13.68
CA LEU A 43 7.60 3.23 -14.28
C LEU A 43 8.73 4.27 -14.33
N ARG A 44 9.52 4.37 -13.27
CA ARG A 44 10.68 5.26 -13.20
C ARG A 44 11.75 4.92 -14.23
N SER A 45 12.11 3.65 -14.34
CA SER A 45 13.25 3.19 -15.14
C SER A 45 12.94 3.11 -16.64
N SER A 46 11.73 2.67 -16.99
CA SER A 46 11.38 2.34 -18.38
C SER A 46 9.98 2.81 -18.82
N GLY A 47 9.18 3.36 -17.90
CA GLY A 47 7.78 3.74 -18.20
C GLY A 47 7.60 5.01 -19.04
N TRP A 48 8.64 5.83 -19.20
CA TRP A 48 8.54 7.15 -19.86
C TRP A 48 7.94 7.07 -21.27
N SER A 49 8.48 6.23 -22.14
CA SER A 49 8.05 6.18 -23.54
C SER A 49 6.57 5.81 -23.70
N GLN A 50 6.12 4.80 -22.95
CA GLN A 50 4.71 4.38 -22.98
C GLN A 50 3.79 5.43 -22.36
N PHE A 51 4.22 6.11 -21.31
CA PHE A 51 3.48 7.21 -20.71
C PHE A 51 3.32 8.37 -21.69
N LEU A 52 4.43 8.79 -22.32
CA LEU A 52 4.44 9.88 -23.29
C LEU A 52 3.55 9.57 -24.49
N GLU A 53 3.57 8.35 -25.01
CA GLU A 53 2.67 7.91 -26.08
C GLU A 53 1.20 8.06 -25.67
N LYS A 54 0.81 7.56 -24.50
CA LYS A 54 -0.57 7.68 -23.99
C LYS A 54 -1.01 9.13 -23.82
N VAL A 55 -0.15 9.98 -23.27
CA VAL A 55 -0.43 11.41 -23.09
C VAL A 55 -0.56 12.09 -24.45
N THR A 56 0.31 11.77 -25.41
CA THR A 56 0.27 12.32 -26.76
C THR A 56 -1.03 11.93 -27.47
N LEU A 57 -1.44 10.66 -27.37
CA LEU A 57 -2.72 10.18 -27.91
C LEU A 57 -3.92 10.90 -27.28
N PHE A 58 -3.89 11.10 -25.96
CA PHE A 58 -4.91 11.85 -25.25
C PHE A 58 -4.98 13.31 -25.72
N CYS A 59 -3.84 14.00 -25.79
CA CYS A 59 -3.77 15.38 -26.25
C CYS A 59 -4.29 15.53 -27.69
N ASN A 60 -3.85 14.66 -28.60
CA ASN A 60 -4.32 14.65 -29.99
C ASN A 60 -5.83 14.42 -30.09
N LYS A 61 -6.40 13.55 -29.25
CA LYS A 61 -7.85 13.30 -29.22
C LYS A 61 -8.66 14.53 -28.79
N HIS A 62 -8.06 15.41 -28.02
CA HIS A 62 -8.71 16.58 -27.44
C HIS A 62 -8.20 17.91 -28.03
N ASP A 63 -7.55 17.87 -29.19
CA ASP A 63 -6.96 19.04 -29.88
C ASP A 63 -6.03 19.89 -28.98
N VAL A 64 -5.38 19.25 -28.01
CA VAL A 64 -4.37 19.88 -27.15
C VAL A 64 -3.02 19.81 -27.88
N HIS A 65 -2.41 20.97 -28.11
CA HIS A 65 -1.10 21.04 -28.76
C HIS A 65 -0.01 20.37 -27.93
N VAL A 66 0.64 19.37 -28.50
CA VAL A 66 1.82 18.70 -27.92
C VAL A 66 3.08 19.41 -28.41
N PRO A 67 3.95 19.89 -27.51
CA PRO A 67 5.20 20.52 -27.91
C PRO A 67 6.15 19.51 -28.57
N ILE A 68 6.98 19.97 -29.50
CA ILE A 68 8.05 19.16 -30.11
C ILE A 68 9.08 18.82 -29.04
N MET A 69 9.31 17.54 -28.80
CA MET A 69 10.08 17.04 -27.65
C MET A 69 11.57 17.40 -27.72
N GLU A 70 12.11 17.55 -28.93
CA GLU A 70 13.49 17.93 -29.22
C GLU A 70 13.75 19.45 -29.09
N ASN A 71 12.69 20.27 -29.09
CA ASN A 71 12.86 21.72 -28.94
C ASN A 71 13.25 22.09 -27.51
N ASN A 72 13.91 23.24 -27.37
CA ASN A 72 14.20 23.79 -26.05
C ASN A 72 12.91 24.09 -25.28
N TYR A 73 12.91 23.69 -24.01
CA TYR A 73 11.86 23.99 -23.07
C TYR A 73 11.89 25.48 -22.70
N VAL A 74 10.75 26.16 -22.89
CA VAL A 74 10.56 27.56 -22.49
C VAL A 74 9.47 27.61 -21.43
N PRO A 75 9.80 27.95 -20.17
CA PRO A 75 8.81 28.06 -19.12
C PRO A 75 7.73 29.09 -19.47
N TYR A 76 6.47 28.77 -19.14
CA TYR A 76 5.36 29.68 -19.37
C TYR A 76 5.61 31.04 -18.71
N GLY A 77 5.36 32.13 -19.46
CA GLY A 77 5.57 33.50 -18.99
C GLY A 77 7.03 33.96 -18.94
N ARG A 78 8.00 33.15 -19.40
CA ARG A 78 9.40 33.56 -19.55
C ARG A 78 9.80 33.72 -21.01
N SER A 79 10.70 34.66 -21.25
CA SER A 79 11.34 34.81 -22.57
C SER A 79 12.29 33.65 -22.83
N ALA A 80 12.27 33.12 -24.06
CA ALA A 80 13.16 32.05 -24.52
C ALA A 80 14.65 32.36 -24.31
N ARG A 81 15.05 33.64 -24.29
CA ARG A 81 16.45 34.06 -24.05
C ARG A 81 16.98 33.71 -22.66
N PHE A 82 16.09 33.42 -21.70
CA PHE A 82 16.43 33.02 -20.34
C PHE A 82 16.07 31.55 -20.06
N ALA A 83 15.65 30.80 -21.08
CA ALA A 83 15.42 29.38 -20.95
C ALA A 83 16.75 28.66 -20.70
N LYS A 84 16.73 27.64 -19.82
CA LYS A 84 17.87 26.75 -19.66
C LYS A 84 18.07 25.98 -20.97
N ASN A 85 19.30 25.55 -21.23
CA ASN A 85 19.58 24.63 -22.33
C ASN A 85 19.09 23.23 -21.95
N GLN A 86 17.80 22.98 -22.18
CA GLN A 86 17.10 21.77 -21.79
C GLN A 86 15.97 21.52 -22.81
N THR A 87 15.82 20.29 -23.28
CA THR A 87 14.74 19.94 -24.21
C THR A 87 13.41 19.77 -23.47
N ASN A 88 12.30 19.82 -24.21
CA ASN A 88 10.97 19.51 -23.67
C ASN A 88 10.94 18.07 -23.09
N ASP A 89 11.51 17.08 -23.80
CA ASP A 89 11.61 15.70 -23.29
C ASP A 89 12.33 15.67 -21.94
N ASP A 90 13.50 16.30 -21.84
CA ASP A 90 14.31 16.25 -20.62
C ASP A 90 13.59 16.90 -19.43
N HIS A 91 12.96 18.06 -19.65
CA HIS A 91 12.18 18.75 -18.62
C HIS A 91 10.99 17.91 -18.14
N PHE A 92 10.11 17.48 -19.06
CA PHE A 92 8.92 16.72 -18.67
C PHE A 92 9.26 15.35 -18.11
N ARG A 93 10.30 14.68 -18.63
CA ARG A 93 10.73 13.38 -18.12
C ARG A 93 11.34 13.51 -16.72
N ARG A 94 12.32 14.39 -16.53
CA ARG A 94 13.11 14.42 -15.28
C ARG A 94 12.43 15.21 -14.17
N GLU A 95 11.92 16.39 -14.49
CA GLU A 95 11.40 17.30 -13.47
C GLU A 95 9.93 17.03 -13.14
N VAL A 96 9.15 16.57 -14.12
CA VAL A 96 7.72 16.29 -13.93
C VAL A 96 7.47 14.82 -13.68
N TYR A 97 7.71 13.95 -14.65
CA TYR A 97 7.35 12.53 -14.58
C TYR A 97 8.13 11.77 -13.50
N ILE A 98 9.47 11.81 -13.55
CA ILE A 98 10.34 11.20 -12.55
C ILE A 98 10.12 11.83 -11.17
N GLY A 99 9.95 13.15 -11.10
CA GLY A 99 9.69 13.86 -9.85
C GLY A 99 8.41 13.40 -9.14
N VAL A 100 7.31 13.24 -9.88
CA VAL A 100 6.04 12.71 -9.33
C VAL A 100 6.19 11.27 -8.88
N ILE A 101 6.86 10.42 -9.67
CA ILE A 101 7.08 9.01 -9.29
C ILE A 101 7.95 8.91 -8.03
N ASP A 102 9.00 9.72 -7.92
CA ASP A 102 9.84 9.77 -6.71
C ASP A 102 9.03 10.15 -5.49
N GLN A 103 8.18 11.17 -5.59
CA GLN A 103 7.36 11.61 -4.48
C GLN A 103 6.38 10.51 -4.03
N ILE A 104 5.73 9.82 -4.97
CA ILE A 104 4.84 8.70 -4.66
C ILE A 104 5.63 7.53 -4.04
N SER A 105 6.81 7.23 -4.59
CA SER A 105 7.67 6.15 -4.08
C SER A 105 8.13 6.44 -2.66
N GLN A 106 8.57 7.67 -2.39
CA GLN A 106 8.99 8.12 -1.07
C GLN A 106 7.85 8.04 -0.05
N GLU A 107 6.62 8.40 -0.44
CA GLU A 107 5.45 8.29 0.43
C GLU A 107 5.07 6.84 0.71
N LEU A 108 5.19 5.96 -0.29
CA LEU A 108 4.99 4.52 -0.10
C LEU A 108 6.05 3.93 0.83
N ASP A 109 7.30 4.35 0.69
CA ASP A 109 8.40 3.87 1.53
C ASP A 109 8.32 4.41 2.96
N SER A 110 7.86 5.65 3.15
CA SER A 110 7.68 6.23 4.48
C SER A 110 6.52 5.61 5.25
N ARG A 111 5.39 5.32 4.57
CA ARG A 111 4.22 4.68 5.19
C ARG A 111 4.41 3.21 5.42
N PHE A 112 5.08 2.52 4.49
CA PHE A 112 5.28 1.08 4.51
C PHE A 112 6.76 0.75 4.55
N ASP A 113 7.43 1.26 5.59
CA ASP A 113 8.81 0.89 5.90
C ASP A 113 8.89 -0.56 6.39
N GLU A 114 10.09 -1.04 6.68
CA GLU A 114 10.33 -2.42 7.11
C GLU A 114 9.55 -2.77 8.39
N VAL A 115 9.47 -1.83 9.33
CA VAL A 115 8.80 -1.99 10.62
C VAL A 115 7.29 -2.12 10.44
N ASN A 116 6.68 -1.23 9.66
CA ASN A 116 5.24 -1.25 9.39
C ASN A 116 4.86 -2.46 8.54
N MET A 117 5.70 -2.86 7.59
CA MET A 117 5.49 -4.07 6.79
C MET A 117 5.61 -5.35 7.63
N GLU A 118 6.53 -5.39 8.60
CA GLU A 118 6.63 -6.48 9.57
C GLU A 118 5.40 -6.54 10.47
N LEU A 119 4.94 -5.39 10.99
CA LEU A 119 3.73 -5.29 11.79
C LEU A 119 2.51 -5.85 11.03
N LEU A 120 2.29 -5.40 9.79
CA LEU A 120 1.21 -5.91 8.93
C LEU A 120 1.33 -7.41 8.65
N SER A 121 2.56 -7.90 8.44
CA SER A 121 2.83 -9.34 8.26
C SER A 121 2.52 -10.15 9.52
N CYS A 122 2.73 -9.59 10.71
CA CYS A 122 2.38 -10.23 11.98
C CYS A 122 0.86 -10.27 12.20
N MET A 123 0.15 -9.17 11.90
CA MET A 123 -1.31 -9.11 11.94
C MET A 123 -1.97 -10.16 11.03
N SER A 124 -1.28 -10.53 9.96
CA SER A 124 -1.69 -11.61 9.04
C SER A 124 -1.88 -12.98 9.72
N ALA A 125 -1.26 -13.22 10.89
CA ALA A 125 -1.42 -14.45 11.65
C ALA A 125 -2.83 -14.62 12.22
N PHE A 126 -3.57 -13.52 12.37
CA PHE A 126 -4.94 -13.54 12.89
C PHE A 126 -5.98 -13.53 11.77
N ASN A 127 -5.57 -13.86 10.53
CA ASN A 127 -6.50 -13.96 9.41
C ASN A 127 -7.54 -15.05 9.71
N PRO A 128 -8.84 -14.72 9.81
CA PRO A 128 -9.88 -15.67 10.20
C PRO A 128 -10.24 -16.66 9.09
N LYS A 129 -9.66 -16.51 7.88
CA LYS A 129 -9.83 -17.45 6.77
C LYS A 129 -9.50 -18.89 7.19
N ASP A 130 -10.33 -19.82 6.71
CA ASP A 130 -10.13 -21.26 6.85
C ASP A 130 -9.84 -21.68 8.31
N SER A 131 -10.61 -21.11 9.26
CA SER A 131 -10.45 -21.32 10.71
C SER A 131 -9.05 -20.93 11.23
N PHE A 132 -8.60 -19.72 10.88
CA PHE A 132 -7.27 -19.23 11.24
C PHE A 132 -6.13 -20.11 10.70
N ALA A 133 -6.27 -20.66 9.49
CA ALA A 133 -5.23 -21.49 8.86
C ALA A 133 -3.87 -20.77 8.70
N SER A 134 -3.86 -19.43 8.75
CA SER A 134 -2.62 -18.62 8.70
C SER A 134 -2.01 -18.34 10.07
N PHE A 135 -2.55 -18.92 11.15
CA PHE A 135 -2.05 -18.71 12.50
C PHE A 135 -0.61 -19.17 12.66
N ASP A 136 0.17 -18.30 13.30
CA ASP A 136 1.59 -18.51 13.55
C ASP A 136 1.92 -17.90 14.92
N ALA A 137 2.28 -18.76 15.86
CA ALA A 137 2.62 -18.35 17.23
C ALA A 137 3.82 -17.40 17.26
N GLN A 138 4.81 -17.57 16.38
CA GLN A 138 5.99 -16.69 16.33
C GLN A 138 5.59 -15.28 15.89
N LYS A 139 4.67 -15.18 14.92
CA LYS A 139 4.12 -13.87 14.52
C LYS A 139 3.30 -13.22 15.62
N LEU A 140 2.61 -13.99 16.46
CA LEU A 140 1.94 -13.45 17.64
C LEU A 140 2.93 -12.89 18.66
N HIS A 141 4.02 -13.61 18.97
CA HIS A 141 5.10 -13.08 19.83
C HIS A 141 5.66 -11.80 19.27
N ARG A 142 5.96 -11.80 17.96
CA ARG A 142 6.47 -10.61 17.29
C ARG A 142 5.49 -9.44 17.31
N LEU A 143 4.19 -9.72 17.16
CA LEU A 143 3.15 -8.69 17.30
C LEU A 143 3.13 -8.09 18.71
N ALA A 144 3.31 -8.92 19.75
CA ALA A 144 3.37 -8.45 21.14
C ALA A 144 4.55 -7.50 21.39
N ASP A 145 5.69 -7.71 20.73
CA ASP A 145 6.84 -6.80 20.81
C ASP A 145 6.52 -5.37 20.34
N PHE A 146 5.55 -5.20 19.43
CA PHE A 146 5.09 -3.89 18.97
C PHE A 146 4.20 -3.17 19.99
N TYR A 147 3.61 -3.92 20.94
CA TYR A 147 2.69 -3.41 21.97
C TYR A 147 3.13 -3.79 23.39
N PRO A 148 4.38 -3.48 23.80
CA PRO A 148 4.95 -3.98 25.07
C PRO A 148 4.25 -3.41 26.32
N LYS A 149 3.44 -2.36 26.17
CA LYS A 149 2.62 -1.78 27.25
C LYS A 149 1.26 -2.44 27.41
N ASP A 150 0.79 -3.13 26.37
CA ASP A 150 -0.56 -3.71 26.32
C ASP A 150 -0.52 -5.25 26.43
N ILE A 151 0.57 -5.88 25.99
CA ILE A 151 0.74 -7.34 25.98
C ILE A 151 2.07 -7.69 26.65
N PHE A 152 2.02 -8.39 27.81
CA PHE A 152 3.24 -8.80 28.52
C PHE A 152 3.05 -10.06 29.37
N GLY A 153 4.15 -10.82 29.52
CA GLY A 153 4.26 -11.92 30.46
C GLY A 153 3.21 -13.03 30.26
N THR A 154 2.40 -13.26 31.31
CA THR A 154 1.43 -14.36 31.34
C THR A 154 0.28 -14.20 30.36
N ASP A 155 0.01 -12.99 29.89
CA ASP A 155 -1.10 -12.72 28.96
C ASP A 155 -0.85 -13.34 27.58
N LEU A 156 0.41 -13.38 27.14
CA LEU A 156 0.81 -13.94 25.86
C LEU A 156 0.68 -15.47 25.86
N LEU A 157 1.18 -16.14 26.90
CA LEU A 157 1.03 -17.60 27.07
C LEU A 157 -0.44 -18.02 27.14
N LYS A 158 -1.27 -17.22 27.83
CA LYS A 158 -2.70 -17.46 27.92
C LYS A 158 -3.37 -17.30 26.55
N LEU A 159 -3.00 -16.28 25.78
CA LEU A 159 -3.52 -16.02 24.45
C LEU A 159 -3.15 -17.14 23.48
N GLU A 160 -1.90 -17.61 23.51
CA GLU A 160 -1.44 -18.77 22.72
C GLU A 160 -2.25 -20.03 23.02
N LEU A 161 -2.43 -20.36 24.31
CA LEU A 161 -3.22 -21.54 24.70
C LEU A 161 -4.68 -21.41 24.28
N GLN A 162 -5.28 -20.23 24.42
CA GLN A 162 -6.67 -19.99 24.03
C GLN A 162 -6.86 -20.10 22.51
N LEU A 163 -5.94 -19.54 21.72
CA LEU A 163 -6.00 -19.63 20.26
C LEU A 163 -5.72 -21.05 19.77
N GLY A 164 -4.75 -21.75 20.37
CA GLY A 164 -4.46 -23.15 20.05
C GLY A 164 -5.67 -24.06 20.25
N ASN A 165 -6.41 -23.88 21.36
CA ASN A 165 -7.65 -24.62 21.62
C ASN A 165 -8.77 -24.23 20.63
N PHE A 166 -8.91 -22.93 20.33
CA PHE A 166 -9.94 -22.44 19.42
C PHE A 166 -9.76 -22.92 17.97
N ILE A 167 -8.53 -23.09 17.52
CA ILE A 167 -8.21 -23.56 16.15
C ILE A 167 -8.35 -25.08 16.02
N ALA A 168 -8.19 -25.82 17.12
CA ALA A 168 -8.28 -27.28 17.14
C ALA A 168 -9.72 -27.83 17.22
N GLU A 169 -10.72 -26.97 17.47
CA GLU A 169 -12.16 -27.29 17.47
C GLU A 169 -12.79 -27.12 16.07
#